data_AF-A0A9E1M2M6-F1
#
_entry.id   AF-A0A9E1M2M6-F1
#
_cell.length_a   1.000
_cell.length_b   1.000
_cell.length_c   1.000
_cell.angle_alpha   90.00
_cell.angle_beta   90.00
_cell.angle_gamma   90.00
#
_symmetry.space_group_name_H-M   'P 1'
#
loop_
_entity.id
_entity.type
_entity.pdbx_description
1 polymer ?
#
loop_
_entity_poly.entity_id
_entity_poly.type
_entity_poly.pdbx_seq_one_letter_code
_entity_poly.pdbx_strand_id
1 'polypeptide(L)'
;MMKFGIERMFEYMEKNHIVLEEYYLATGVGLPVPEYEPFKEQLRDELKKHGYGITEWEEIQIGATIGVHTGPYPMGVGFLKKSIVNESF
;
A
#
# COMPACT_ATOMS: atom_id res chain seq x y z
N MET A 1 10.42 3.34 14.83
CA MET A 1 10.02 4.26 13.75
C MET A 1 9.84 3.42 12.48
N MET A 2 8.60 3.13 12.11
CA MET A 2 8.24 2.15 11.06
C MET A 2 8.25 2.82 9.67
N LYS A 3 9.41 3.36 9.28
CA LYS A 3 9.53 4.24 8.10
C LYS A 3 9.76 3.53 6.77
N PHE A 4 10.43 2.37 6.79
CA PHE A 4 11.05 1.80 5.61
C PHE A 4 10.10 1.31 4.50
N GLY A 5 8.85 0.97 4.82
CA GLY A 5 7.92 0.40 3.83
C GLY A 5 7.34 1.45 2.88
N ILE A 6 6.80 2.53 3.43
CA ILE A 6 6.14 3.60 2.66
C ILE A 6 7.18 4.42 1.90
N GLU A 7 8.30 4.80 2.54
CA GLU A 7 9.37 5.55 1.89
C GLU A 7 9.90 4.80 0.65
N ARG A 8 10.16 3.49 0.78
CA ARG A 8 10.59 2.66 -0.35
C ARG A 8 9.57 2.55 -1.48
N MET A 9 8.27 2.57 -1.15
CA MET A 9 7.22 2.56 -2.17
C MET A 9 7.32 3.82 -3.04
N PHE A 10 7.42 5.00 -2.42
CA PHE A 10 7.54 6.26 -3.15
C PHE A 10 8.87 6.35 -3.91
N GLU A 11 10.00 5.95 -3.31
CA GLU A 11 11.29 5.88 -4.02
C GLU A 11 11.21 4.98 -5.27
N TYR A 12 10.53 3.84 -5.15
CA TYR A 12 10.31 2.95 -6.29
C TYR A 12 9.41 3.59 -7.35
N MET A 13 8.34 4.27 -6.94
CA MET A 13 7.43 4.96 -7.86
C MET A 13 8.14 6.07 -8.63
N GLU A 14 8.90 6.92 -7.95
CA GLU A 14 9.70 7.99 -8.56
C GLU A 14 10.70 7.42 -9.56
N LYS A 15 11.48 6.42 -9.15
CA LYS A 15 12.49 5.77 -10.00
C LYS A 15 11.89 5.18 -11.29
N ASN A 16 10.66 4.67 -11.22
CA ASN A 16 10.00 4.00 -12.33
C ASN A 16 8.94 4.89 -13.03
N HIS A 17 8.85 6.18 -12.68
CA HIS A 17 7.89 7.13 -13.25
C HIS A 17 6.43 6.64 -13.16
N ILE A 18 6.07 6.07 -12.01
CA ILE A 18 4.75 5.50 -11.77
C ILE A 18 3.75 6.58 -11.38
N VAL A 19 2.66 6.68 -12.13
CA VAL A 19 1.48 7.49 -11.79
C VAL A 19 0.50 6.62 -11.00
N LEU A 20 0.42 6.83 -9.68
CA LEU A 20 -0.31 5.94 -8.77
C LEU A 20 -1.81 5.88 -9.06
N GLU A 21 -2.40 6.94 -9.62
CA GLU A 21 -3.81 7.00 -10.00
C GLU A 21 -4.19 5.92 -11.02
N GLU A 22 -3.22 5.40 -11.78
CA GLU A 22 -3.39 4.30 -12.73
C GLU A 22 -3.33 2.91 -12.06
N TYR A 23 -3.25 2.86 -10.73
CA TYR A 23 -3.12 1.65 -9.93
C TYR A 23 -4.21 1.59 -8.85
N TYR A 24 -4.52 0.38 -8.40
CA TYR A 24 -5.19 0.13 -7.13
C TYR A 24 -4.16 0.18 -6.01
N LEU A 25 -4.52 0.77 -4.88
CA LEU A 25 -3.70 0.80 -3.67
C LEU A 25 -4.34 -0.12 -2.62
N ALA A 26 -3.51 -0.81 -1.84
CA ALA A 26 -3.95 -1.56 -0.68
C ALA A 26 -2.89 -1.53 0.43
N THR A 27 -3.34 -1.61 1.68
CA THR A 27 -2.48 -1.93 2.82
C THR A 27 -2.86 -3.29 3.37
N GLY A 28 -1.93 -3.94 4.06
CA GLY A 28 -2.19 -5.23 4.67
C GLY A 28 -1.58 -5.36 6.05
N VAL A 29 -2.22 -6.14 6.90
CA VAL A 29 -1.77 -6.48 8.26
C VAL A 29 -2.07 -7.95 8.54
N GLY A 30 -1.18 -8.65 9.25
CA GLY A 30 -1.42 -10.00 9.76
C GLY A 30 -2.39 -9.99 10.95
N LEU A 31 -1.92 -10.45 12.12
CA LEU A 31 -2.67 -10.26 13.36
C LEU A 31 -2.78 -8.77 13.69
N PRO A 32 -3.88 -8.34 14.34
CA PRO A 32 -4.06 -6.94 14.74
C PRO A 32 -2.91 -6.43 15.61
N VAL A 33 -2.37 -5.28 15.24
CA VAL A 33 -1.31 -4.59 15.98
C VAL A 33 -1.64 -3.09 16.08
N PRO A 34 -1.34 -2.43 17.21
CA PRO A 34 -1.65 -1.01 17.39
C PRO A 34 -0.92 -0.09 16.41
N GLU A 35 0.18 -0.55 15.82
CA GLU A 35 0.98 0.20 14.86
C GLU A 35 0.33 0.33 13.47
N TYR A 36 -0.74 -0.42 13.17
CA TYR A 36 -1.37 -0.40 11.86
C TYR A 36 -2.10 0.92 11.57
N GLU A 37 -2.75 1.53 12.56
CA GLU A 37 -3.40 2.84 12.34
C GLU A 37 -2.37 3.96 12.11
N PRO A 38 -1.30 4.10 12.94
CA PRO A 38 -0.20 5.02 12.65
C PRO A 38 0.46 4.80 11.28
N PHE A 39 0.55 3.55 10.81
CA PHE A 39 1.06 3.24 9.48
C PHE A 39 0.16 3.81 8.37
N LYS A 40 -1.16 3.63 8.50
CA LYS A 40 -2.12 4.18 7.55
C LYS A 40 -2.10 5.71 7.54
N GLU A 41 -2.05 6.35 8.71
CA GLU A 41 -1.91 7.81 8.81
C GLU A 41 -0.63 8.30 8.12
N GLN A 42 0.51 7.63 8.32
CA GLN A 42 1.75 7.96 7.62
C GLN A 42 1.58 7.83 6.09
N LEU A 43 0.86 6.81 5.61
CA LEU A 43 0.58 6.66 4.19
C LEU A 43 -0.31 7.81 3.66
N ARG A 44 -1.34 8.23 4.41
CA ARG A 44 -2.19 9.39 4.07
C ARG A 44 -1.34 10.66 3.93
N ASP A 45 -0.46 10.91 4.89
CA ASP A 45 0.41 12.09 4.88
C ASP A 45 1.37 12.10 3.69
N GLU A 46 2.01 10.97 3.39
CA GLU A 46 2.94 10.88 2.25
C GLU A 46 2.19 10.96 0.90
N LEU A 47 1.01 10.35 0.76
CA LEU A 47 0.17 10.52 -0.43
C LEU A 47 -0.15 12.00 -0.69
N LYS A 48 -0.61 12.70 0.35
CA LYS A 48 -0.93 14.12 0.28
C LYS A 48 0.28 14.97 -0.07
N LYS A 49 1.43 14.69 0.54
CA LYS A 49 2.69 15.40 0.30
C LYS A 49 3.18 15.25 -1.14
N HIS A 50 2.95 14.10 -1.77
CA HIS A 50 3.28 13.86 -3.18
C HIS A 50 2.16 14.30 -4.16
N GLY A 51 1.08 14.90 -3.65
CA GLY A 51 -0.01 15.45 -4.47
C GLY A 51 -1.06 14.45 -4.92
N TYR A 52 -1.05 13.22 -4.40
CA TYR A 52 -2.05 12.21 -4.72
C TYR A 52 -3.38 12.50 -4.01
N GLY A 53 -4.48 12.49 -4.77
CA GLY A 53 -5.84 12.68 -4.25
C GLY A 53 -6.49 11.42 -3.65
N ILE A 54 -5.70 10.41 -3.29
CA ILE A 54 -6.18 9.11 -2.79
C ILE A 54 -6.43 9.20 -1.29
N THR A 55 -7.70 9.07 -0.88
CA THR A 55 -8.11 9.13 0.54
C THR A 55 -8.55 7.78 1.11
N GLU A 56 -8.85 6.83 0.24
CA GLU A 56 -9.34 5.50 0.59
C GLU A 56 -8.63 4.44 -0.27
N TRP A 57 -8.48 3.24 0.29
CA TRP A 57 -7.85 2.09 -0.36
C TRP A 57 -8.30 0.80 0.35
N GLU A 58 -7.97 -0.37 -0.20
CA GLU A 58 -8.33 -1.64 0.43
C GLU A 58 -7.41 -1.98 1.61
N GLU A 59 -8.01 -2.38 2.73
CA GLU A 59 -7.30 -2.92 3.90
C GLU A 59 -7.45 -4.45 3.93
N ILE A 60 -6.35 -5.19 3.78
CA ILE A 60 -6.34 -6.63 3.57
C ILE A 60 -5.75 -7.35 4.79
N GLN A 61 -6.44 -8.37 5.30
CA GLN A 61 -5.85 -9.27 6.29
C GLN A 61 -4.90 -10.27 5.62
N ILE A 62 -3.63 -10.25 6.03
CA ILE A 62 -2.60 -11.18 5.56
C ILE A 62 -2.81 -12.53 6.23
N GLY A 63 -3.16 -13.53 5.42
CA GLY A 63 -3.53 -14.87 5.89
C GLY A 63 -2.36 -15.76 6.33
N ALA A 64 -2.71 -16.90 6.90
CA ALA A 64 -1.76 -17.86 7.49
C ALA A 64 -0.71 -18.38 6.50
N THR A 65 -1.05 -18.54 5.22
CA THR A 65 -0.09 -19.00 4.18
C THR A 65 1.13 -18.09 4.07
N ILE A 66 0.96 -16.78 4.28
CA ILE A 66 2.08 -15.83 4.32
C ILE A 66 2.67 -15.78 5.73
N GLY A 67 1.81 -15.73 6.76
CA GLY A 67 2.21 -15.60 8.16
C GLY A 67 3.14 -16.70 8.67
N VAL A 68 3.05 -17.94 8.15
CA VAL A 68 3.98 -19.02 8.54
C VAL A 68 5.43 -18.75 8.11
N HIS A 69 5.63 -17.90 7.11
CA HIS A 69 6.96 -17.52 6.61
C HIS A 69 7.43 -16.15 7.14
N THR A 70 6.50 -15.24 7.39
CA THR A 70 6.82 -13.85 7.80
C THR A 70 6.65 -13.60 9.30
N GLY A 71 6.16 -14.58 10.05
CA GLY A 71 5.64 -14.37 11.40
C GLY A 71 4.22 -13.82 11.39
N PRO A 72 3.58 -13.67 12.57
CA PRO A 72 2.17 -13.32 12.68
C PRO A 72 1.85 -11.84 12.51
N TYR A 73 2.86 -10.96 12.49
CA TYR A 73 2.69 -9.49 12.47
C TYR A 73 3.24 -8.79 11.21
N PRO A 74 3.09 -9.34 9.98
CA PRO A 74 3.46 -8.61 8.79
C PRO A 74 2.57 -7.39 8.62
N MET A 75 3.13 -6.33 8.06
CA MET A 75 2.42 -5.12 7.70
C MET A 75 3.06 -4.51 6.47
N GLY A 76 2.26 -3.97 5.56
CA GLY A 76 2.80 -3.37 4.35
C GLY A 76 1.79 -2.62 3.51
N VAL A 77 2.28 -2.10 2.39
CA VAL A 77 1.54 -1.40 1.35
C VAL A 77 1.90 -2.03 -0.01
N GLY A 78 0.93 -2.09 -0.91
CA GLY A 78 1.12 -2.60 -2.27
C GLY A 78 0.20 -1.87 -3.25
N PHE A 79 0.57 -1.89 -4.52
CA PHE A 79 -0.22 -1.30 -5.58
C PHE A 79 -0.21 -2.18 -6.83
N LEU A 80 -1.32 -2.19 -7.57
CA LEU A 80 -1.54 -3.06 -8.73
C LEU A 80 -2.08 -2.26 -9.92
N LYS A 81 -1.46 -2.41 -11.10
CA LYS A 81 -1.86 -1.65 -12.29
C LYS A 81 -3.31 -1.96 -12.65
N LYS A 82 -4.11 -0.93 -12.86
CA LYS A 82 -5.48 -1.09 -13.39
C LYS A 82 -5.40 -1.68 -14.79
N SER A 83 -6.24 -2.67 -15.07
CA SER A 83 -6.37 -3.19 -16.44
C SER A 83 -6.98 -2.11 -17.33
N ILE A 84 -6.47 -1.97 -18.56
CA ILE A 84 -7.12 -1.18 -19.59
C ILE A 84 -8.19 -2.06 -20.20
N VAL A 85 -9.45 -1.84 -19.80
CA VAL A 85 -10.59 -2.44 -20.49
C VAL A 85 -10.90 -1.54 -21.68
N ASN A 86 -10.41 -1.90 -22.86
CA ASN A 86 -10.91 -1.31 -24.10
C ASN A 86 -12.32 -1.87 -24.31
N GLU A 87 -13.34 -1.13 -23.91
CA GLU A 87 -14.72 -1.44 -24.24
C GLU A 87 -14.92 -1.20 -25.75
N SER A 88 -14.66 -2.24 -26.54
CA SER A 88 -15.16 -2.39 -27.90
C SER A 88 -16.05 -3.63 -27.90
N PHE A 89 -17.34 -3.44 -27.60
CA PHE A 89 -18.40 -4.39 -27.92
C PHE A 89 -19.36 -3.71 -28.91
#